data_AF-A4F941-F1
#
_entry.id   AF-A4F941-F1
#
_cell.length_a   1.000
_cell.length_b   1.000
_cell.length_c   1.000
_cell.angle_alpha   90.00
_cell.angle_beta   90.00
_cell.angle_gamma   90.00
#
_symmetry.space_group_name_H-M   'P 1'
#
loop_
_entity.id
_entity.type
_entity.pdbx_description
1 polymer ?
#
loop_
_entity_poly.entity_id
_entity_poly.type
_entity_poly.pdbx_seq_one_letter_code
_entity_poly.pdbx_strand_id
1 'polypeptide(L)'
;MTGLMLPPGSGRRLVAGAQDVTFKVTGEHSRAASSFEVVVPPGFDVGAHVHTRSEELFYVLDGELDLLAFEPVTRSGDNWREWESDTGQRVLRAGPGSVMFVPPGCPHAFANSSGAPAKMFFQSSPPTHHERYFEELIEILQAPGGVDHGAVEDLRRRYDIEQLTPLKYAPPVASQPTS
;
A
#
# COMPACT_ATOMS: atom_id res chain seq x y z
N MET A 1 -6.11 33.30 2.48
CA MET A 1 -5.97 31.89 2.07
C MET A 1 -6.47 31.03 3.22
N THR A 2 -7.21 29.97 2.92
CA THR A 2 -7.76 29.05 3.93
C THR A 2 -7.12 27.68 3.70
N GLY A 3 -6.62 27.05 4.77
CA GLY A 3 -6.10 25.68 4.72
C GLY A 3 -7.22 24.64 4.70
N LEU A 4 -6.84 23.36 4.62
CA LEU A 4 -7.76 22.23 4.71
C LEU A 4 -7.79 21.69 6.15
N MET A 5 -8.99 21.47 6.70
CA MET A 5 -9.20 20.78 7.97
C MET A 5 -10.24 19.68 7.77
N LEU A 6 -9.87 18.44 8.09
CA LEU A 6 -10.76 17.28 7.97
C LEU A 6 -10.91 16.60 9.34
N PRO A 7 -12.14 16.39 9.83
CA PRO A 7 -12.33 15.59 11.04
C PRO A 7 -12.04 14.09 10.77
N PRO A 8 -11.95 13.26 11.83
CA PRO A 8 -11.79 11.81 11.68
C PRO A 8 -12.84 11.19 10.75
N GLY A 9 -12.43 10.22 9.94
CA GLY A 9 -13.31 9.55 8.96
C GLY A 9 -13.73 10.39 7.75
N SER A 10 -13.38 11.68 7.69
CA SER A 10 -13.67 12.53 6.53
C SER A 10 -12.59 12.42 5.45
N GLY A 11 -12.98 12.69 4.21
CA GLY A 11 -12.14 12.54 3.02
C GLY A 11 -12.91 11.77 1.94
N ARG A 12 -12.38 11.71 0.72
CA ARG A 12 -12.98 10.91 -0.35
C ARG A 12 -12.49 9.46 -0.21
N ARG A 13 -13.40 8.55 0.13
CA ARG A 13 -13.08 7.13 0.35
C ARG A 13 -13.35 6.30 -0.91
N LEU A 14 -12.38 5.49 -1.30
CA LEU A 14 -12.46 4.53 -2.39
C LEU A 14 -12.35 3.11 -1.80
N VAL A 15 -13.28 2.24 -2.17
CA VAL A 15 -13.35 0.86 -1.65
C VAL A 15 -13.65 -0.14 -2.77
N ALA A 16 -12.78 -1.12 -2.95
CA ALA A 16 -13.04 -2.30 -3.78
C ALA A 16 -12.10 -3.45 -3.41
N GLY A 17 -12.65 -4.66 -3.23
CA GLY A 17 -11.86 -5.82 -2.82
C GLY A 17 -11.14 -5.58 -1.49
N ALA A 18 -9.82 -5.70 -1.47
CA ALA A 18 -8.97 -5.42 -0.31
C ALA A 18 -8.54 -3.95 -0.18
N GLN A 19 -8.89 -3.09 -1.16
CA GLN A 19 -8.55 -1.67 -1.14
C GLN A 19 -9.57 -0.91 -0.30
N ASP A 20 -9.09 -0.19 0.72
CA ASP A 20 -9.87 0.73 1.55
C ASP A 20 -9.02 1.97 1.84
N VAL A 21 -9.17 2.99 0.98
CA VAL A 21 -8.30 4.17 0.95
C VAL A 21 -9.14 5.43 1.08
N THR A 22 -8.81 6.30 2.01
CA THR A 22 -9.43 7.60 2.19
C THR A 22 -8.46 8.71 1.84
N PHE A 23 -8.78 9.50 0.83
CA PHE A 23 -7.97 10.62 0.36
C PHE A 23 -8.14 11.79 1.33
N LYS A 24 -7.03 12.27 1.89
CA LYS A 24 -6.99 13.35 2.89
C LYS A 24 -6.49 14.65 2.29
N VAL A 25 -5.37 14.60 1.57
CA VAL A 25 -4.75 15.74 0.87
C VAL A 25 -4.41 15.26 -0.54
N THR A 26 -4.73 16.06 -1.54
CA THR A 26 -4.54 15.71 -2.96
C THR A 26 -3.76 16.83 -3.68
N GLY A 27 -3.48 16.64 -4.96
CA GLY A 27 -2.90 17.67 -5.83
C GLY A 27 -3.73 18.96 -5.93
N GLU A 28 -5.02 18.92 -5.59
CA GLU A 28 -5.87 20.13 -5.47
C GLU A 28 -5.45 21.01 -4.28
N HIS A 29 -4.84 20.41 -3.27
CA HIS A 29 -4.52 21.04 -1.99
C HIS A 29 -3.02 21.30 -1.83
N SER A 30 -2.17 20.39 -2.33
CA SER A 30 -0.73 20.39 -2.12
C SER A 30 0.02 20.14 -3.41
N ARG A 31 1.14 20.84 -3.60
CA ARG A 31 2.10 20.56 -4.68
C ARG A 31 3.20 19.58 -4.25
N ALA A 32 3.29 19.29 -2.94
CA ALA A 32 4.37 18.51 -2.37
C ALA A 32 4.05 17.02 -2.37
N ALA A 33 2.87 16.63 -1.89
CA ALA A 33 2.50 15.23 -1.76
C ALA A 33 0.98 15.05 -1.62
N SER A 34 0.52 13.87 -2.01
CA SER A 34 -0.82 13.36 -1.75
C SER A 34 -0.78 12.51 -0.49
N SER A 35 -1.81 12.59 0.34
CA SER A 35 -1.88 11.89 1.63
C SER A 35 -3.19 11.13 1.78
N PHE A 36 -3.09 9.94 2.33
CA PHE A 36 -4.16 8.95 2.41
C PHE A 36 -4.19 8.34 3.82
N GLU A 37 -5.38 7.96 4.27
CA GLU A 37 -5.57 6.98 5.35
C GLU A 37 -5.95 5.64 4.71
N VAL A 38 -5.20 4.59 5.00
CA VAL A 38 -5.38 3.26 4.40
C VAL A 38 -5.69 2.25 5.49
N VAL A 39 -6.77 1.49 5.30
CA VAL A 39 -7.07 0.30 6.11
C VAL A 39 -6.60 -0.93 5.36
N VAL A 40 -5.74 -1.73 5.99
CA VAL A 40 -5.16 -2.93 5.41
C VAL A 40 -5.83 -4.15 6.05
N PRO A 41 -6.67 -4.91 5.32
CA PRO A 41 -7.37 -6.05 5.88
C PRO A 41 -6.42 -7.24 6.15
N PRO A 42 -6.74 -8.13 7.09
CA PRO A 42 -6.01 -9.37 7.31
C PRO A 42 -5.80 -10.17 6.02
N GLY A 43 -4.59 -10.70 5.85
CA GLY A 43 -4.23 -11.52 4.70
C GLY A 43 -3.94 -10.75 3.41
N PHE A 44 -3.93 -9.41 3.45
CA PHE A 44 -3.48 -8.57 2.34
C PHE A 44 -1.96 -8.46 2.29
N ASP A 45 -1.41 -8.58 1.09
CA ASP A 45 0.00 -8.41 0.78
C ASP A 45 0.12 -7.68 -0.55
N VAL A 46 0.67 -6.46 -0.53
CA VAL A 46 0.81 -5.64 -1.75
C VAL A 46 1.82 -6.23 -2.75
N GLY A 47 2.68 -7.14 -2.27
CA GLY A 47 3.86 -7.64 -2.99
C GLY A 47 4.98 -6.60 -3.05
N ALA A 48 6.22 -7.03 -3.06
CA ALA A 48 7.36 -6.13 -3.24
C ALA A 48 7.28 -5.45 -4.61
N HIS A 49 7.55 -4.15 -4.64
CA HIS A 49 7.55 -3.32 -5.83
C HIS A 49 8.54 -2.16 -5.69
N VAL A 50 8.76 -1.45 -6.79
CA VAL A 50 9.65 -0.28 -6.88
C VAL A 50 8.93 0.84 -7.65
N HIS A 51 9.13 2.06 -7.17
CA HIS A 51 8.87 3.29 -7.94
C HIS A 51 10.21 3.87 -8.37
N THR A 52 10.39 4.21 -9.64
CA THR A 52 11.66 4.77 -10.12
C THR A 52 11.76 6.28 -9.90
N ARG A 53 10.63 6.95 -9.66
CA ARG A 53 10.53 8.41 -9.57
C ARG A 53 9.83 8.90 -8.31
N SER A 54 8.93 8.10 -7.75
CA SER A 54 8.09 8.53 -6.63
C SER A 54 8.74 8.19 -5.29
N GLU A 55 8.49 9.05 -4.30
CA GLU A 55 8.83 8.81 -2.89
C GLU A 55 7.57 8.51 -2.10
N GLU A 56 7.71 7.65 -1.11
CA GLU A 56 6.59 7.23 -0.26
C GLU A 56 6.93 7.27 1.22
N LEU A 57 5.91 7.56 2.03
CA LEU A 57 6.00 7.48 3.48
C LEU A 57 4.76 6.77 4.03
N PHE A 58 5.01 5.76 4.86
CA PHE A 58 4.00 5.00 5.56
C PHE A 58 4.19 5.17 7.06
N TYR A 59 3.12 5.50 7.78
CA TYR A 59 3.13 5.65 9.23
C TYR A 59 2.00 4.83 9.83
N VAL A 60 2.33 3.83 10.65
CA VAL A 60 1.34 2.91 11.23
C VAL A 60 0.57 3.64 12.34
N LEU A 61 -0.75 3.68 12.21
CA LEU A 61 -1.67 4.33 13.14
C LEU A 61 -2.30 3.33 14.11
N ASP A 62 -2.62 2.13 13.63
CA ASP A 62 -3.29 1.07 14.41
C ASP A 62 -2.96 -0.32 13.83
N GLY A 63 -3.04 -1.36 14.65
CA GLY A 63 -2.70 -2.73 14.27
C GLY A 63 -1.21 -2.94 13.96
N GLU A 64 -0.90 -4.02 13.24
CA GLU A 64 0.46 -4.39 12.87
C GLU A 64 0.59 -4.69 11.38
N LEU A 65 1.72 -4.29 10.79
CA LEU A 65 2.09 -4.58 9.40
C LEU A 65 3.49 -5.18 9.33
N ASP A 66 3.71 -6.05 8.36
CA ASP A 66 5.05 -6.42 7.92
C ASP A 66 5.51 -5.37 6.92
N LEU A 67 6.70 -4.78 7.11
CA LEU A 67 7.24 -3.70 6.29
C LEU A 67 8.63 -4.06 5.72
N LEU A 68 8.83 -3.82 4.43
CA LEU A 68 10.11 -3.92 3.73
C LEU A 68 10.40 -2.60 3.03
N ALA A 69 11.63 -2.08 3.17
CA ALA A 69 12.12 -0.91 2.45
C ALA A 69 13.65 -0.96 2.36
N PHE A 70 14.17 -1.90 1.58
CA PHE A 70 15.61 -2.07 1.33
C PHE A 70 15.84 -2.89 0.05
N GLU A 71 17.02 -2.72 -0.55
CA GLU A 71 17.48 -3.62 -1.62
C GLU A 71 17.94 -4.95 -1.02
N PRO A 72 17.36 -6.09 -1.42
CA PRO A 72 17.81 -7.39 -0.95
C PRO A 72 19.09 -7.83 -1.68
N VAL A 73 19.91 -8.66 -1.04
CA VAL A 73 21.06 -9.30 -1.69
C VAL A 73 20.62 -10.13 -2.90
N THR A 74 19.45 -10.76 -2.80
CA THR A 74 18.85 -11.51 -3.90
C THR A 74 17.35 -11.34 -3.87
N ARG A 75 16.78 -10.94 -5.00
CA ARG A 75 15.32 -10.92 -5.23
C ARG A 75 14.84 -12.33 -5.57
N SER A 76 14.96 -13.27 -4.63
CA SER A 76 14.59 -14.67 -4.84
C SER A 76 13.19 -14.99 -4.32
N GLY A 77 12.42 -15.71 -5.15
CA GLY A 77 11.09 -16.20 -4.79
C GLY A 77 10.04 -15.09 -4.60
N ASP A 78 8.80 -15.52 -4.36
CA ASP A 78 7.64 -14.63 -4.21
C ASP A 78 7.37 -14.20 -2.76
N ASN A 79 8.21 -14.63 -1.80
CA ASN A 79 8.08 -14.31 -0.38
C ASN A 79 9.13 -13.29 0.02
N TRP A 80 8.84 -12.01 -0.23
CA TRP A 80 9.71 -10.91 0.15
C TRP A 80 9.99 -10.81 1.67
N ARG A 81 9.20 -11.49 2.52
CA ARG A 81 9.46 -11.54 3.98
C ARG A 81 10.73 -12.30 4.37
N GLU A 82 11.24 -13.13 3.47
CA GLU A 82 12.49 -13.87 3.66
C GLU A 82 13.71 -13.11 3.15
N TRP A 83 13.50 -11.97 2.49
CA TRP A 83 14.59 -11.17 1.96
C TRP A 83 15.42 -10.49 3.05
N GLU A 84 16.69 -10.31 2.74
CA GLU A 84 17.68 -9.68 3.62
C GLU A 84 18.58 -8.75 2.80
N SER A 85 18.90 -7.58 3.34
CA SER A 85 19.85 -6.64 2.73
C SER A 85 21.31 -7.10 2.93
N ASP A 86 22.24 -6.46 2.23
CA ASP A 86 23.68 -6.65 2.40
C ASP A 86 24.20 -6.31 3.81
N THR A 87 23.45 -5.48 4.53
CA THR A 87 23.69 -5.04 5.91
C THR A 87 22.98 -5.90 6.97
N GLY A 88 22.25 -6.94 6.54
CA GLY A 88 21.48 -7.81 7.43
C GLY A 88 20.13 -7.23 7.88
N GLN A 89 19.65 -6.17 7.21
CA GLN A 89 18.31 -5.65 7.44
C GLN A 89 17.29 -6.66 6.92
N ARG A 90 16.23 -6.87 7.70
CA ARG A 90 15.13 -7.79 7.40
C ARG A 90 13.79 -7.07 7.56
N VAL A 91 12.72 -7.74 7.16
CA VAL A 91 11.36 -7.23 7.33
C VAL A 91 11.07 -6.87 8.79
N LEU A 92 10.47 -5.69 8.96
CA LEU A 92 10.06 -5.18 10.27
C LEU A 92 8.59 -5.53 10.51
N ARG A 93 8.30 -6.16 11.66
CA ARG A 93 6.95 -6.22 12.20
C ARG A 93 6.65 -4.89 12.92
N ALA A 94 5.86 -4.05 12.28
CA ALA A 94 5.66 -2.66 12.66
C ALA A 94 4.27 -2.43 13.27
N GLY A 95 4.24 -2.02 14.55
CA GLY A 95 3.04 -1.54 15.24
C GLY A 95 2.88 -0.01 15.21
N PRO A 96 1.90 0.56 15.94
CA PRO A 96 1.62 1.99 15.93
C PRO A 96 2.83 2.85 16.29
N GLY A 97 3.02 3.94 15.56
CA GLY A 97 4.17 4.84 15.71
C GLY A 97 5.38 4.47 14.85
N SER A 98 5.36 3.30 14.21
CA SER A 98 6.39 2.88 13.25
C SER A 98 6.27 3.65 11.93
N VAL A 99 7.40 3.94 11.29
CA VAL A 99 7.48 4.67 10.02
C VAL A 99 8.34 3.92 9.01
N MET A 100 7.93 3.94 7.75
CA MET A 100 8.70 3.48 6.60
C MET A 100 8.76 4.59 5.57
N PHE A 101 9.96 5.09 5.29
CA PHE A 101 10.21 6.02 4.19
C PHE A 101 10.89 5.26 3.04
N VAL A 102 10.43 5.53 1.83
CA VAL A 102 10.86 4.84 0.61
C VAL A 102 11.35 5.89 -0.39
N PRO A 103 12.66 6.00 -0.62
CA PRO A 103 13.19 6.82 -1.69
C PRO A 103 12.99 6.15 -3.07
N PRO A 104 13.11 6.89 -4.18
CA PRO A 104 12.94 6.31 -5.50
C PRO A 104 14.00 5.23 -5.76
N GLY A 105 13.58 4.13 -6.37
CA GLY A 105 14.42 2.97 -6.68
C GLY A 105 14.53 1.96 -5.55
N CYS A 106 14.04 2.24 -4.33
CA CYS A 106 14.10 1.31 -3.20
C CYS A 106 12.96 0.28 -3.28
N PRO A 107 13.25 -1.04 -3.31
CA PRO A 107 12.21 -2.05 -3.15
C PRO A 107 11.50 -1.90 -1.82
N HIS A 108 10.19 -1.98 -1.86
CA HIS A 108 9.36 -1.88 -0.67
C HIS A 108 8.09 -2.74 -0.78
N ALA A 109 7.55 -3.09 0.37
CA ALA A 109 6.33 -3.85 0.50
C ALA A 109 5.68 -3.59 1.87
N PHE A 110 4.37 -3.80 1.94
CA PHE A 110 3.67 -3.99 3.21
C PHE A 110 2.65 -5.11 3.12
N ALA A 111 2.39 -5.75 4.27
CA ALA A 111 1.33 -6.73 4.37
C ALA A 111 0.76 -6.80 5.79
N ASN A 112 -0.48 -7.25 5.87
CA ASN A 112 -1.12 -7.56 7.14
C ASN A 112 -1.22 -9.07 7.31
N SER A 113 -0.22 -9.65 7.97
CA SER A 113 -0.22 -11.07 8.38
C SER A 113 -0.91 -11.31 9.73
N SER A 114 -1.50 -10.28 10.33
CA SER A 114 -2.27 -10.42 11.58
C SER A 114 -3.70 -10.92 11.32
N GLY A 115 -4.42 -11.22 12.40
CA GLY A 115 -5.84 -11.59 12.35
C GLY A 115 -6.81 -10.40 12.41
N ALA A 116 -6.33 -9.16 12.49
CA ALA A 116 -7.15 -7.96 12.63
C ALA A 116 -6.75 -6.87 11.61
N PRO A 117 -7.67 -5.97 11.19
CA PRO A 117 -7.30 -4.86 10.31
C PRO A 117 -6.21 -3.98 10.92
N ALA A 118 -5.32 -3.48 10.08
CA ALA A 118 -4.34 -2.45 10.44
C ALA A 118 -4.69 -1.13 9.74
N LYS A 119 -4.20 -0.02 10.27
CA LYS A 119 -4.39 1.31 9.68
C LYS A 119 -3.07 2.03 9.56
N MET A 120 -2.85 2.70 8.43
CA MET A 120 -1.67 3.54 8.22
C MET A 120 -2.03 4.87 7.55
N PHE A 121 -1.25 5.90 7.85
CA PHE A 121 -1.14 7.08 7.03
C PHE A 121 -0.14 6.80 5.92
N PHE A 122 -0.53 7.07 4.67
CA PHE A 122 0.29 6.88 3.49
C PHE A 122 0.43 8.21 2.78
N GLN A 123 1.65 8.57 2.39
CA GLN A 123 1.95 9.74 1.59
C GLN A 123 2.76 9.33 0.36
N SER A 124 2.40 9.90 -0.79
CA SER A 124 3.12 9.70 -2.05
C SER A 124 3.44 11.03 -2.71
N SER A 125 4.65 11.16 -3.23
CA SER A 125 5.17 12.36 -3.88
C SER A 125 5.80 12.02 -5.23
N PRO A 126 5.54 12.81 -6.30
CA PRO A 126 4.67 13.98 -6.35
C PRO A 126 3.18 13.63 -6.61
N PRO A 127 2.24 14.55 -6.29
CA PRO A 127 0.86 14.47 -6.79
C PRO A 127 0.82 14.55 -8.33
N THR A 128 -0.16 13.99 -9.03
CA THR A 128 -1.34 13.22 -8.56
C THR A 128 -1.21 11.73 -8.91
N HIS A 129 0.01 11.22 -9.12
CA HIS A 129 0.22 9.89 -9.71
C HIS A 129 -0.50 8.79 -8.92
N HIS A 130 -0.27 8.74 -7.62
CA HIS A 130 -0.89 7.72 -6.76
C HIS A 130 -2.40 7.89 -6.59
N GLU A 131 -2.91 9.12 -6.69
CA GLU A 131 -4.35 9.38 -6.67
C GLU A 131 -5.06 8.71 -7.85
N ARG A 132 -4.55 8.96 -9.06
CA ARG A 132 -5.12 8.40 -10.29
C ARG A 132 -4.92 6.90 -10.38
N TYR A 133 -3.79 6.40 -9.88
CA TYR A 133 -3.57 4.96 -9.77
C TYR A 133 -4.68 4.29 -8.96
N PHE A 134 -5.03 4.81 -7.77
CA PHE A 134 -6.11 4.26 -6.97
C PHE A 134 -7.47 4.36 -7.66
N GLU A 135 -7.79 5.50 -8.27
CA GLU A 135 -9.06 5.68 -8.99
C GLU A 135 -9.24 4.64 -10.10
N GLU A 136 -8.26 4.53 -10.99
CA GLU A 136 -8.30 3.60 -12.12
C GLU A 136 -8.21 2.13 -11.66
N LEU A 137 -7.46 1.84 -10.59
CA LEU A 137 -7.41 0.49 -10.02
C LEU A 137 -8.79 0.06 -9.52
N ILE A 138 -9.51 0.95 -8.82
CA ILE A 138 -10.84 0.66 -8.30
C ILE A 138 -11.83 0.40 -9.45
N GLU A 139 -11.74 1.14 -10.55
CA GLU A 139 -12.54 0.89 -11.75
C GLU A 139 -12.31 -0.52 -12.31
N ILE A 140 -11.04 -0.96 -12.42
CA ILE A 140 -10.70 -2.32 -12.87
C ILE A 140 -11.24 -3.37 -11.88
N LEU A 141 -11.09 -3.16 -10.57
CA LEU A 141 -11.54 -4.09 -9.55
C LEU A 141 -13.08 -4.22 -9.47
N GLN A 142 -13.81 -3.19 -9.88
CA GLN A 142 -15.28 -3.18 -9.90
C GLN A 142 -15.86 -3.62 -11.24
N ALA A 143 -15.03 -3.80 -12.27
CA ALA A 143 -15.49 -4.20 -13.59
C ALA A 143 -16.18 -5.57 -13.57
N PRO A 144 -17.27 -5.76 -14.33
CA PRO A 144 -17.93 -7.05 -14.44
C PRO A 144 -17.03 -8.06 -15.17
N GLY A 145 -17.02 -9.31 -14.70
CA GLY A 145 -16.24 -10.39 -15.33
C GLY A 145 -14.97 -10.81 -14.59
N GLY A 146 -14.67 -10.20 -13.44
CA GLY A 146 -13.49 -10.49 -12.63
C GLY A 146 -12.34 -9.51 -12.89
N VAL A 147 -11.25 -9.67 -12.15
CA VAL A 147 -10.10 -8.75 -12.24
C VAL A 147 -9.29 -9.06 -13.49
N ASP A 148 -9.20 -8.08 -14.41
CA ASP A 148 -8.28 -8.14 -15.54
C ASP A 148 -6.85 -7.87 -15.06
N HIS A 149 -6.10 -8.94 -14.84
CA HIS A 149 -4.71 -8.86 -14.37
C HIS A 149 -3.78 -8.14 -15.35
N GLY A 150 -4.04 -8.24 -16.67
CA GLY A 150 -3.26 -7.54 -17.69
C GLY A 150 -3.47 -6.03 -17.61
N ALA A 151 -4.73 -5.60 -17.46
CA ALA A 151 -5.07 -4.19 -17.25
C ALA A 151 -4.43 -3.62 -15.96
N VAL A 152 -4.39 -4.40 -14.88
CA VAL A 152 -3.70 -3.99 -13.62
C VAL A 152 -2.20 -3.83 -13.85
N GLU A 153 -1.58 -4.73 -14.61
CA GLU A 153 -0.14 -4.65 -14.92
C GLU A 153 0.20 -3.43 -15.80
N ASP A 154 -0.64 -3.16 -16.81
CA ASP A 154 -0.53 -1.95 -17.64
C ASP A 154 -0.72 -0.67 -16.82
N LEU A 155 -1.70 -0.66 -15.92
CA LEU A 155 -1.93 0.46 -15.00
C LEU A 155 -0.70 0.71 -14.13
N ARG A 156 -0.14 -0.33 -13.51
CA ARG A 156 1.07 -0.24 -12.68
C ARG A 156 2.24 0.39 -13.45
N ARG A 157 2.51 -0.07 -14.67
CA ARG A 157 3.56 0.52 -15.52
C ARG A 157 3.33 2.01 -15.78
N ARG A 158 2.11 2.42 -16.12
CA ARG A 158 1.79 3.84 -16.38
C ARG A 158 2.01 4.73 -15.17
N TYR A 159 1.81 4.18 -13.97
CA TYR A 159 1.95 4.90 -12.71
C TYR A 159 3.25 4.60 -11.96
N ASP A 160 4.30 4.21 -12.67
CA ASP A 160 5.65 4.03 -12.12
C ASP A 160 5.69 2.95 -11.02
N ILE A 161 4.97 1.84 -11.19
CA ILE A 161 4.98 0.70 -10.27
C ILE A 161 5.55 -0.51 -10.99
N GLU A 162 6.76 -0.90 -10.64
CA GLU A 162 7.38 -2.15 -11.09
C GLU A 162 7.15 -3.22 -10.02
N GLN A 163 6.31 -4.21 -10.32
CA GLN A 163 6.01 -5.30 -9.40
C GLN A 163 7.15 -6.34 -9.42
N LEU A 164 7.72 -6.64 -8.25
CA LEU A 164 8.78 -7.65 -8.08
C LEU A 164 8.24 -9.00 -7.60
N THR A 165 7.23 -8.99 -6.74
CA THR A 165 6.51 -10.21 -6.31
C THR A 165 5.01 -10.02 -6.44
N PRO A 166 4.21 -11.08 -6.63
CA PRO A 166 2.76 -10.96 -6.81
C PRO A 166 2.06 -10.29 -5.60
N LEU A 167 1.07 -9.45 -5.89
CA LEU A 167 0.07 -9.01 -4.92
C LEU A 167 -0.83 -10.19 -4.55
N LYS A 168 -1.10 -10.37 -3.25
CA LYS A 168 -1.91 -11.48 -2.74
C LYS A 168 -2.97 -10.95 -1.76
N TYR A 169 -4.16 -11.53 -1.82
CA TYR A 169 -5.18 -11.31 -0.80
C TYR A 169 -5.85 -12.65 -0.46
N ALA A 170 -5.59 -13.14 0.75
CA ALA A 170 -6.14 -14.38 1.27
C ALA A 170 -6.72 -14.10 2.67
N PRO A 171 -8.00 -13.67 2.77
CA PRO A 171 -8.59 -13.35 4.06
C PRO A 171 -8.61 -14.59 4.97
N PRO A 172 -8.41 -14.43 6.30
CA PRO A 172 -8.52 -15.53 7.24
C PRO A 172 -9.86 -16.23 7.11
N VAL A 173 -9.87 -17.56 7.15
CA VAL A 173 -11.11 -18.33 7.23
C VAL A 173 -11.80 -17.94 8.53
N ALA A 174 -13.02 -17.40 8.44
CA ALA A 174 -13.82 -17.12 9.62
C ALA A 174 -13.99 -18.43 10.42
N SER A 175 -13.45 -18.49 11.63
CA SER A 175 -13.75 -19.59 12.56
C SER A 175 -15.25 -19.57 12.80
N GLN A 176 -15.97 -20.63 12.38
CA GLN A 176 -17.37 -20.79 12.75
C GLN A 176 -17.46 -20.75 14.28
N PRO A 177 -18.42 -20.00 14.85
CA PRO A 177 -18.63 -20.04 16.29
C PRO A 177 -18.95 -21.48 16.68
N THR A 178 -18.15 -22.03 17.61
CA THR A 178 -18.47 -23.29 18.26
C THR A 178 -19.84 -23.14 18.93
N SER A 179 -20.80 -23.95 18.47
CA SER A 179 -22.16 -24.02 19.04
C SER A 179 -22.14 -24.60 20.45
#